data_AF-T0L661-F1
#
_entry.id   AF-T0L661-F1
#
_cell.length_a   1.000
_cell.length_b   1.000
_cell.length_c   1.000
_cell.angle_alpha   90.00
_cell.angle_beta   90.00
_cell.angle_gamma   90.00
#
_symmetry.space_group_name_H-M   'P 1'
#
loop_
_entity.id
_entity.type
_entity.pdbx_description
1 polymer ?
#
loop_
_entity_poly.entity_id
_entity_poly.type
_entity_poly.pdbx_seq_one_letter_code
_entity_poly.pdbx_strand_id
1 'polypeptide(L)'
;MIHLNNPDILEVLKNYLPSENNMKEGGSFIALGLNKIGSCDIVSNEILLYHIKSSNVQIVYGACIGLGLINMCNDNCNGSCKDNNYKESVVKQLKDLLYEENTVFVEGSILALCIMCCGSESEGSEGDVKERYVDICSVDGEGNDVIWRM
;
A
#
# COMPACT_ATOMS: atom_id res chain seq x y z
N MET A 1 -15.21 -12.43 -1.67
CA MET A 1 -13.98 -13.07 -1.14
C MET A 1 -14.35 -14.36 -0.43
N ILE A 2 -13.71 -15.48 -0.76
CA ILE A 2 -14.07 -16.82 -0.23
C ILE A 2 -13.44 -17.08 1.16
N HIS A 3 -12.33 -16.43 1.51
CA HIS A 3 -11.59 -16.63 2.77
C HIS A 3 -11.49 -15.35 3.63
N LEU A 4 -12.51 -14.50 3.67
CA LEU A 4 -12.49 -13.31 4.53
C LEU A 4 -12.36 -13.73 6.01
N ASN A 5 -11.49 -13.04 6.78
CA ASN A 5 -11.20 -13.33 8.20
C ASN A 5 -10.73 -14.76 8.51
N ASN A 6 -10.28 -15.52 7.51
CA ASN A 6 -9.64 -16.81 7.72
C ASN A 6 -8.30 -16.62 8.47
N PRO A 7 -8.10 -17.23 9.67
CA PRO A 7 -6.84 -17.12 10.41
C PRO A 7 -5.66 -17.72 9.63
N ASP A 8 -5.87 -18.77 8.85
CA ASP A 8 -4.84 -19.53 8.12
C ASP A 8 -4.66 -19.05 6.67
N ILE A 9 -4.95 -17.77 6.40
CA ILE A 9 -4.89 -17.19 5.05
C ILE A 9 -3.52 -17.37 4.39
N LEU A 10 -2.43 -17.37 5.16
CA LEU A 10 -1.08 -17.57 4.65
C LEU A 10 -0.87 -19.00 4.10
N GLU A 11 -1.53 -20.01 4.68
CA GLU A 11 -1.46 -21.38 4.17
C GLU A 11 -2.20 -21.49 2.83
N VAL A 12 -3.37 -20.85 2.73
CA VAL A 12 -4.15 -20.77 1.49
C VAL A 12 -3.39 -20.03 0.39
N LEU A 13 -2.72 -18.92 0.75
CA LEU A 13 -1.97 -18.10 -0.19
C LEU A 13 -0.56 -18.61 -0.47
N LYS A 14 -0.04 -19.62 0.25
CA LYS A 14 1.34 -20.11 0.13
C LYS A 14 1.74 -20.46 -1.30
N ASN A 15 0.81 -21.02 -2.08
CA ASN A 15 1.06 -21.39 -3.47
C ASN A 15 0.95 -20.22 -4.45
N TYR A 16 0.42 -19.08 -4.01
CA TYR A 16 0.18 -17.87 -4.80
C TYR A 16 1.13 -16.73 -4.43
N LEU A 17 1.73 -16.76 -3.25
CA LEU A 17 2.74 -15.82 -2.83
C LEU A 17 3.96 -15.88 -3.76
N PRO A 18 4.55 -14.73 -4.11
CA PRO A 18 5.76 -14.70 -4.92
C PRO A 18 6.87 -15.51 -4.25
N SER A 19 7.54 -16.36 -5.03
CA SER A 19 8.75 -17.06 -4.62
C SER A 19 9.81 -16.89 -5.70
N GLU A 20 11.08 -17.16 -5.38
CA GLU A 20 12.22 -16.97 -6.30
C GLU A 20 12.03 -17.63 -7.68
N ASN A 21 11.20 -18.67 -7.75
CA ASN A 21 10.93 -19.46 -8.96
C ASN A 21 9.55 -19.21 -9.59
N ASN A 22 8.73 -18.31 -9.03
CA ASN A 22 7.36 -18.09 -9.50
C ASN A 22 7.00 -16.60 -9.38
N MET A 23 6.93 -15.93 -10.54
CA MET A 23 6.33 -14.60 -10.69
C MET A 23 4.81 -14.69 -10.56
N LYS A 24 4.32 -15.10 -9.39
CA LYS A 24 2.90 -15.09 -9.07
C LYS A 24 2.47 -13.72 -8.56
N GLU A 25 1.19 -13.45 -8.79
CA GLU A 25 0.59 -12.13 -8.93
C GLU A 25 0.60 -11.34 -7.62
N GLY A 26 0.91 -10.04 -7.69
CA GLY A 26 0.71 -9.12 -6.57
C GLY A 26 -0.71 -9.12 -6.00
N GLY A 27 -1.68 -9.68 -6.74
CA GLY A 27 -3.03 -9.96 -6.25
C GLY A 27 -3.09 -10.81 -4.98
N SER A 28 -2.10 -11.67 -4.71
CA SER A 28 -2.03 -12.42 -3.44
C SER A 28 -1.84 -11.50 -2.23
N PHE A 29 -1.07 -10.41 -2.39
CA PHE A 29 -0.86 -9.43 -1.32
C PHE A 29 -2.09 -8.56 -1.09
N ILE A 30 -2.82 -8.23 -2.16
CA ILE A 30 -4.13 -7.58 -2.05
C ILE A 30 -5.10 -8.48 -1.29
N ALA A 31 -5.14 -9.78 -1.62
CA ALA A 31 -6.00 -10.76 -0.92
C ALA A 31 -5.62 -10.91 0.56
N LEU A 32 -4.32 -10.90 0.88
CA LEU A 32 -3.84 -10.88 2.27
C LEU A 32 -4.33 -9.62 3.00
N GLY A 33 -4.18 -8.45 2.37
CA GLY A 33 -4.62 -7.18 2.95
C GLY A 33 -6.12 -7.10 3.18
N LEU A 34 -6.92 -7.64 2.25
CA LEU A 34 -8.37 -7.71 2.43
C LEU A 34 -8.79 -8.68 3.54
N ASN A 35 -8.06 -9.79 3.73
CA ASN A 35 -8.34 -10.73 4.83
C ASN A 35 -8.02 -10.11 6.20
N LYS A 36 -6.96 -9.32 6.27
CA LYS A 36 -6.43 -8.70 7.49
C LYS A 36 -6.75 -7.20 7.57
N ILE A 37 -7.85 -6.78 6.94
CA ILE A 37 -8.22 -5.37 6.86
C ILE A 37 -8.39 -4.76 8.25
N GLY A 38 -7.71 -3.64 8.51
CA GLY A 38 -7.75 -2.93 9.79
C GLY A 38 -7.27 -3.74 11.00
N SER A 39 -6.57 -4.87 10.80
CA SER A 39 -6.07 -5.71 11.89
C SER A 39 -4.72 -5.26 12.43
N CYS A 40 -3.98 -4.43 11.66
CA CYS A 40 -2.61 -4.02 11.97
C CYS A 40 -1.68 -5.22 12.29
N ASP A 41 -1.85 -6.33 11.56
CA ASP A 41 -1.09 -7.55 11.80
C ASP A 41 0.40 -7.35 11.44
N ILE A 42 1.27 -7.47 12.44
CA ILE A 42 2.71 -7.19 12.32
C ILE A 42 3.37 -8.14 11.31
N VAL A 43 3.06 -9.44 11.40
CA VAL A 43 3.67 -10.47 10.54
C VAL A 43 3.34 -10.22 9.07
N SER A 44 2.07 -9.95 8.77
CA SER A 44 1.63 -9.64 7.40
C SER A 44 2.27 -8.35 6.90
N ASN A 45 2.36 -7.31 7.73
CA ASN A 45 3.03 -6.07 7.35
C ASN A 45 4.53 -6.29 7.05
N GLU A 46 5.25 -7.09 7.85
CA GLU A 46 6.68 -7.39 7.61
C GLU A 46 6.90 -8.09 6.27
N ILE A 47 6.03 -9.06 5.93
CA ILE A 47 6.06 -9.74 4.64
C ILE A 47 5.87 -8.74 3.49
N LEU A 48 4.87 -7.85 3.60
CA LEU A 48 4.60 -6.88 2.54
C LEU A 48 5.73 -5.84 2.40
N LEU A 49 6.28 -5.35 3.52
CA LEU A 49 7.43 -4.44 3.52
C LEU A 49 8.69 -5.06 2.91
N TYR A 50 8.89 -6.36 3.08
CA TYR A 50 9.98 -7.06 2.40
C TYR A 50 9.78 -7.02 0.87
N HIS A 51 8.55 -7.26 0.40
CA HIS A 51 8.24 -7.32 -1.02
C HIS A 51 8.09 -5.96 -1.71
N ILE A 52 7.93 -4.87 -0.96
CA ILE A 52 7.86 -3.51 -1.51
C ILE A 52 9.18 -3.07 -2.17
N LYS A 53 10.30 -3.70 -1.81
CA LYS A 53 11.63 -3.46 -2.38
C LYS A 53 11.92 -4.30 -3.62
N SER A 54 10.92 -5.02 -4.12
CA SER A 54 11.05 -5.83 -5.34
C SER A 54 11.19 -4.93 -6.57
N SER A 55 11.89 -5.42 -7.60
CA SER A 55 11.91 -4.76 -8.92
C SER A 55 10.65 -5.02 -9.74
N ASN A 56 9.79 -5.96 -9.32
CA ASN A 56 8.59 -6.32 -10.07
C ASN A 56 7.42 -5.40 -9.72
N VAL A 57 6.94 -4.69 -10.74
CA VAL A 57 5.82 -3.74 -10.66
C VAL A 57 4.57 -4.33 -10.01
N GLN A 58 4.17 -5.54 -10.40
CA GLN A 58 2.95 -6.16 -9.88
C GLN A 58 3.09 -6.50 -8.39
N ILE A 59 4.26 -6.98 -7.98
CA ILE A 59 4.58 -7.34 -6.60
C ILE A 59 4.53 -6.10 -5.70
N VAL A 60 5.20 -5.02 -6.10
CA VAL A 60 5.24 -3.77 -5.33
C VAL A 60 3.85 -3.16 -5.25
N TYR A 61 3.13 -3.07 -6.37
CA TYR A 61 1.77 -2.53 -6.38
C TYR A 61 0.83 -3.31 -5.45
N GLY A 62 0.87 -4.64 -5.54
CA GLY A 62 0.08 -5.51 -4.65
C GLY A 62 0.47 -5.36 -3.17
N ALA A 63 1.76 -5.21 -2.88
CA ALA A 63 2.26 -4.98 -1.53
C ALA A 63 1.83 -3.63 -0.97
N CYS A 64 1.89 -2.55 -1.76
CA CYS A 64 1.41 -1.23 -1.38
C CYS A 64 -0.08 -1.27 -1.01
N ILE A 65 -0.93 -1.79 -1.90
CA ILE A 65 -2.37 -1.89 -1.63
C ILE A 65 -2.66 -2.78 -0.41
N GLY A 66 -1.95 -3.90 -0.27
CA GLY A 66 -2.05 -4.78 0.89
C GLY A 66 -1.72 -4.05 2.20
N LEU A 67 -0.63 -3.29 2.24
CA LEU A 67 -0.24 -2.48 3.41
C LEU A 67 -1.30 -1.44 3.73
N GLY A 68 -1.84 -0.80 2.69
CA GLY A 68 -2.93 0.17 2.84
C GLY A 68 -4.14 -0.42 3.56
N LEU A 69 -4.57 -1.61 3.14
CA LEU A 69 -5.73 -2.30 3.70
C LEU A 69 -5.50 -2.81 5.13
N ILE A 70 -4.34 -3.42 5.41
CA ILE A 70 -4.04 -3.93 6.77
C ILE A 70 -4.02 -2.80 7.79
N ASN A 71 -3.50 -1.65 7.37
CA ASN A 71 -3.37 -0.46 8.21
C ASN A 71 -4.51 0.56 7.98
N MET A 72 -5.60 0.14 7.34
CA MET A 72 -6.78 0.98 7.14
C MET A 72 -7.36 1.41 8.48
N CYS A 73 -7.72 2.69 8.56
CA CYS A 73 -8.11 3.40 9.78
C CYS A 73 -8.99 2.57 10.72
N ASN A 74 -8.42 2.18 11.86
CA ASN A 74 -9.15 1.55 12.94
C ASN A 74 -8.76 2.20 14.26
N ASP A 75 -9.58 3.15 14.73
CA ASP A 75 -9.45 3.71 16.07
C ASP A 75 -9.65 2.65 17.18
N ASN A 76 -10.14 1.45 16.80
CA ASN A 76 -10.40 0.32 17.68
C ASN A 76 -9.43 -0.85 17.46
N CYS A 77 -8.21 -0.65 16.93
CA CYS A 77 -7.25 -1.74 16.94
C CYS A 77 -6.83 -2.04 18.40
N ASN A 78 -7.47 -3.07 18.94
CA ASN A 78 -7.33 -3.55 20.31
C ASN A 78 -5.90 -4.04 20.55
N GLY A 79 -5.03 -3.15 21.04
CA GLY A 79 -3.78 -3.47 21.71
C GLY A 79 -2.54 -3.63 20.82
N SER A 80 -2.65 -4.10 19.58
CA SER A 80 -1.48 -4.39 18.72
C SER A 80 -0.93 -3.18 17.95
N CYS A 81 -1.76 -2.17 17.69
CA CYS A 81 -1.41 -0.99 16.88
C CYS A 81 -0.95 0.21 17.71
N LYS A 82 -0.77 0.06 19.03
CA LYS A 82 -0.27 1.13 19.92
C LYS A 82 1.21 1.46 19.72
N ASP A 83 1.95 0.64 18.99
CA ASP A 83 3.29 1.00 18.53
C ASP A 83 3.19 1.96 17.34
N ASN A 84 3.03 3.24 17.66
CA ASN A 84 3.08 4.35 16.69
C ASN A 84 4.30 4.25 15.76
N ASN A 85 5.41 3.69 16.26
CA ASN A 85 6.65 3.48 15.53
C ASN A 85 6.48 2.60 14.28
N TYR A 86 5.60 1.59 14.32
CA TYR A 86 5.45 0.64 13.22
C TYR A 86 4.58 1.21 12.09
N LYS A 87 3.47 1.88 12.45
CA LYS A 87 2.66 2.64 11.49
C LYS A 87 3.48 3.73 10.82
N GLU A 88 4.31 4.43 11.58
CA GLU A 88 5.25 5.43 11.07
C GLU A 88 6.29 4.82 10.11
N SER A 89 6.80 3.62 10.39
CA SER A 89 7.72 2.91 9.49
C SER A 89 7.07 2.53 8.15
N VAL A 90 5.82 2.07 8.17
CA VAL A 90 5.05 1.76 6.95
C VAL A 90 4.80 3.03 6.14
N VAL A 91 4.32 4.10 6.78
CA VAL A 91 4.10 5.39 6.12
C VAL A 91 5.39 5.93 5.53
N LYS A 92 6.51 5.86 6.26
CA LYS A 92 7.82 6.30 5.77
C LYS A 92 8.23 5.56 4.50
N GLN A 93 8.13 4.23 4.48
CA GLN A 93 8.50 3.45 3.29
C GLN A 93 7.57 3.71 2.10
N LEU A 94 6.27 3.95 2.35
CA LEU A 94 5.35 4.39 1.30
C LEU A 94 5.68 5.79 0.77
N LYS A 95 6.11 6.71 1.64
CA LYS A 95 6.59 8.04 1.24
C LYS A 95 7.87 7.97 0.43
N ASP A 96 8.81 7.10 0.78
CA ASP A 96 10.05 6.90 0.01
C ASP A 96 9.72 6.48 -1.44
N LEU A 97 8.68 5.66 -1.64
CA LEU A 97 8.21 5.24 -2.97
C LEU A 97 7.53 6.34 -3.79
N LEU A 98 7.13 7.47 -3.18
CA LEU A 98 6.60 8.62 -3.92
C LEU A 98 7.65 9.31 -4.79
N TYR A 99 8.92 9.14 -4.43
CA TYR A 99 10.06 9.77 -5.10
C TYR A 99 10.72 8.87 -6.14
N GLU A 100 10.20 7.66 -6.35
CA GLU A 100 10.69 6.74 -7.39
C GLU A 100 10.26 7.20 -8.79
N GLU A 101 11.06 6.85 -9.81
CA GLU A 101 10.77 7.19 -11.22
C GLU A 101 9.60 6.38 -11.78
N ASN A 102 9.32 5.21 -11.21
CA ASN A 102 8.28 4.32 -11.71
C ASN A 102 6.90 4.81 -11.28
N THR A 103 6.11 5.26 -12.25
CA THR A 103 4.76 5.80 -12.05
C THR A 103 3.81 4.84 -11.33
N VAL A 104 3.95 3.53 -11.53
CA VAL A 104 3.09 2.53 -10.88
C VAL A 104 3.44 2.35 -9.40
N PHE A 105 4.71 2.51 -9.04
CA PHE A 105 5.11 2.53 -7.63
C PHE A 105 4.54 3.75 -6.91
N VAL A 106 4.62 4.91 -7.56
CA VAL A 106 4.07 6.17 -7.05
C VAL A 106 2.54 6.08 -6.91
N GLU A 107 1.84 5.59 -7.93
CA GLU A 107 0.38 5.42 -7.86
C GLU A 107 -0.01 4.45 -6.73
N GLY A 108 0.66 3.29 -6.65
CA GLY A 108 0.39 2.29 -5.62
C GLY A 108 0.64 2.81 -4.21
N SER A 109 1.72 3.57 -4.00
CA SER A 109 2.04 4.14 -2.70
C SER A 109 1.04 5.22 -2.28
N ILE A 110 0.60 6.07 -3.20
CA ILE A 110 -0.42 7.06 -2.87
C ILE A 110 -1.76 6.41 -2.57
N LEU A 111 -2.20 5.44 -3.37
CA LEU A 111 -3.44 4.71 -3.11
C LEU A 111 -3.40 4.04 -1.72
N ALA A 112 -2.26 3.44 -1.35
CA ALA A 112 -2.07 2.85 -0.03
C ALA A 112 -2.20 3.89 1.09
N LEU A 113 -1.52 5.04 0.96
CA LEU A 113 -1.59 6.14 1.94
C LEU A 113 -3.02 6.69 2.07
N CYS A 114 -3.72 6.87 0.95
CA CYS A 114 -5.13 7.30 0.93
C CYS A 114 -6.03 6.30 1.65
N ILE A 115 -5.86 4.99 1.41
CA ILE A 115 -6.63 3.94 2.10
C ILE A 115 -6.35 3.96 3.61
N MET A 116 -5.09 4.13 4.01
CA MET A 116 -4.72 4.20 5.43
C MET A 116 -5.35 5.39 6.16
N CYS A 117 -5.39 6.54 5.50
CA CYS A 117 -5.93 7.80 6.04
C CYS A 117 -7.44 7.96 5.83
N CYS A 118 -8.08 7.03 5.13
CA CYS A 118 -9.52 7.09 4.86
C CYS A 118 -10.30 6.98 6.17
N GLY A 119 -10.89 8.10 6.61
CA GLY A 119 -11.69 8.19 7.83
C GLY A 119 -11.00 8.83 9.04
N SER A 120 -9.72 9.22 8.95
CA SER A 120 -9.02 9.98 10.00
C SER A 120 -8.84 11.46 9.61
N GLU A 121 -9.17 12.38 10.51
CA GLU A 121 -8.74 13.79 10.42
C GLU A 121 -7.26 13.88 10.84
N SER A 122 -6.34 13.61 9.91
CA SER A 122 -4.90 13.77 10.16
C SER A 122 -4.26 14.71 9.14
N GLU A 123 -3.84 15.89 9.58
CA GLU A 123 -3.31 17.00 8.75
C GLU A 123 -1.95 16.69 8.07
N GLY A 124 -1.24 15.63 8.48
CA GLY A 124 0.18 15.40 8.11
C GLY A 124 0.46 14.53 6.88
N SER A 125 -0.53 13.81 6.35
CA SER A 125 -0.40 13.02 5.12
C SER A 125 -1.06 13.69 3.92
N GLU A 126 -1.93 14.65 4.17
CA GLU A 126 -2.73 15.33 3.15
C GLU A 126 -1.89 16.26 2.27
N GLY A 127 -0.86 16.90 2.83
CA GLY A 127 0.04 17.82 2.10
C GLY A 127 0.89 17.11 1.04
N ASP A 128 1.65 16.09 1.44
CA ASP A 128 2.55 15.35 0.54
C ASP A 128 1.78 14.58 -0.56
N VAL A 129 0.61 14.04 -0.19
CA VAL A 129 -0.28 13.36 -1.14
C VAL A 129 -0.89 14.36 -2.11
N LYS A 130 -1.38 15.52 -1.64
CA LYS A 130 -1.94 16.57 -2.51
C LYS A 130 -0.88 17.13 -3.44
N GLU A 131 0.33 17.42 -2.98
CA GLU A 131 1.40 17.98 -3.81
C GLU A 131 1.78 17.04 -4.96
N ARG A 132 1.90 15.73 -4.69
CA ARG A 132 2.21 14.75 -5.74
C ARG A 132 1.01 14.31 -6.58
N TYR A 133 -0.21 14.24 -6.02
CA TYR A 133 -1.42 14.07 -6.83
C TYR A 133 -1.63 15.27 -7.74
N VAL A 134 -1.36 16.47 -7.27
CA VAL A 134 -1.37 17.70 -8.07
C VAL A 134 -0.24 17.62 -9.09
N ASP A 135 0.97 17.13 -8.83
CA ASP A 135 1.95 16.91 -9.91
C ASP A 135 1.54 15.83 -10.93
N ILE A 136 0.80 14.80 -10.51
CA ILE A 136 0.30 13.72 -11.38
C ILE A 136 -0.97 14.15 -12.13
N CYS A 137 -1.75 15.09 -11.59
CA CYS A 137 -3.07 15.52 -12.10
C CYS A 137 -3.14 17.01 -12.49
N SER A 138 -2.07 17.79 -12.35
CA SER A 138 -2.04 19.20 -12.75
C SER A 138 -1.80 19.29 -14.24
N VAL A 139 -2.92 19.56 -14.88
CA VAL A 139 -3.05 20.45 -16.02
C VAL A 139 -2.11 21.65 -15.85
N ASP A 140 -1.27 21.87 -16.86
CA ASP A 140 -0.49 23.10 -17.00
C ASP A 140 -1.43 24.31 -16.86
N GLY A 141 -1.02 25.32 -16.07
CA GLY A 141 -1.76 26.56 -15.85
C GLY A 141 -2.01 27.42 -17.10
N GLU A 142 -1.83 26.88 -18.31
CA GLU A 142 -2.05 27.53 -19.59
C GLU A 142 -3.20 26.91 -20.41
N GLY A 143 -3.93 25.90 -19.91
CA GLY A 143 -5.15 25.43 -20.55
C GLY A 143 -4.96 24.82 -21.94
N ASN A 144 -3.80 24.24 -22.21
CA ASN A 144 -3.56 23.40 -23.38
C ASN A 144 -3.48 21.93 -22.96
N ASP A 145 -4.10 21.04 -23.73
CA ASP A 145 -3.91 19.59 -23.59
C ASP A 145 -2.45 19.23 -23.91
N VAL A 146 -1.67 18.81 -22.90
CA VAL A 146 -0.28 18.37 -23.11
C VAL A 146 -0.10 16.90 -22.72
N ILE A 147 -0.25 16.07 -23.76
CA ILE A 147 0.61 14.93 -24.15
C ILE A 147 1.40 14.26 -23.01
N TRP A 148 0.93 13.05 -22.64
CA TRP A 148 1.69 11.97 -22.01
C TRP A 148 3.14 11.93 -22.51
N ARG A 149 4.12 12.14 -21.63
CA ARG A 149 5.48 11.69 -21.93
C ARG A 149 5.58 10.19 -21.64
N MET A 150 5.30 9.42 -22.69
CA MET A 150 5.89 8.10 -22.91
C MET A 150 7.42 8.18 -22.93
#